data_AF-T0YLH1-F1
#
_entry.id   AF-T0YLH1-F1
#
_cell.length_a   1.000
_cell.length_b   1.000
_cell.length_c   1.000
_cell.angle_alpha   90.00
_cell.angle_beta   90.00
_cell.angle_gamma   90.00
#
_symmetry.space_group_name_H-M   'P 1'
#
loop_
_entity.id
_entity.type
_entity.pdbx_description
1 polymer ?
#
loop_
_entity_poly.entity_id
_entity_poly.type
_entity_poly.pdbx_seq_one_letter_code
_entity_poly.pdbx_strand_id
1 'polypeptide(L)'
;MDGLPAHKTALVKTYVASTNGLLTLHFLPGYAPELNPDELVWSHLKRTGPARTPLRKGEKLRDKIEAQLAAISRPPALVRSFFQAPSVAYIGDW
;
A
#
# COMPACT_ATOMS: atom_id res chain seq x y z
N MET A 1 1.81 9.01 0.99
CA MET A 1 3.19 8.50 0.86
C MET A 1 3.96 8.77 2.13
N ASP A 2 4.81 7.83 2.56
CA ASP A 2 5.65 8.02 3.72
C ASP A 2 6.73 9.10 3.47
N GLY A 3 7.46 9.45 4.53
CA GLY A 3 8.46 10.51 4.51
C GLY A 3 9.82 10.13 3.91
N LEU A 4 10.00 8.91 3.37
CA LEU A 4 11.29 8.38 2.94
C LEU A 4 11.97 9.33 1.93
N PRO A 5 13.27 9.66 2.09
CA PRO A 5 13.95 10.61 1.20
C PRO A 5 13.89 10.24 -0.29
N ALA A 6 13.80 8.95 -0.61
CA ALA A 6 13.64 8.46 -1.99
C ALA A 6 12.41 9.06 -2.70
N HIS A 7 11.30 9.27 -1.97
CA HIS A 7 10.07 9.86 -2.50
C HIS A 7 10.15 11.38 -2.70
N LYS A 8 11.21 12.04 -2.21
CA LYS A 8 11.39 13.50 -2.26
C LYS A 8 12.54 13.93 -3.18
N THR A 9 13.14 12.97 -3.89
CA THR A 9 14.25 13.22 -4.81
C THR A 9 13.86 14.16 -5.96
N ALA A 10 14.85 14.82 -6.56
CA ALA A 10 14.64 15.68 -7.72
C ALA A 10 14.00 14.92 -8.89
N LEU A 11 14.42 13.68 -9.13
CA LEU A 11 13.87 12.83 -10.18
C LEU A 11 12.36 12.61 -10.01
N VAL A 12 11.91 12.28 -8.79
CA VAL A 12 10.49 12.09 -8.48
C VAL A 12 9.71 13.40 -8.68
N LYS A 13 10.24 14.54 -8.21
CA LYS A 13 9.60 15.85 -8.40
C LYS A 13 9.46 16.22 -9.87
N THR A 14 10.50 16.02 -10.67
CA THR A 14 10.47 16.27 -12.12
C THR A 14 9.43 15.40 -12.81
N TYR A 15 9.36 14.11 -12.44
CA TYR A 15 8.34 13.21 -12.99
C TYR A 15 6.92 13.66 -12.63
N VAL A 16 6.64 13.97 -11.36
CA VAL A 16 5.33 14.47 -10.92
C VAL A 16 4.95 15.75 -11.68
N ALA A 17 5.87 16.71 -11.81
CA ALA A 17 5.62 17.93 -12.58
C ALA A 17 5.29 17.65 -14.05
N SER A 18 5.97 16.68 -14.68
CA SER A 18 5.73 16.30 -16.08
C SER A 18 4.32 15.73 -16.33
N THR A 19 3.63 15.29 -15.28
CA THR A 19 2.25 14.78 -15.38
C THR A 19 1.19 15.89 -15.48
N ASN A 20 1.58 17.17 -15.39
CA ASN A 20 0.68 18.32 -15.48
C ASN A 20 -0.54 18.22 -14.55
N GLY A 21 -0.34 17.71 -13.33
CA GLY A 21 -1.39 17.58 -12.31
C GLY A 21 -2.18 16.27 -12.34
N LEU A 22 -1.93 15.36 -13.29
CA LEU A 22 -2.54 14.03 -13.30
C LEU A 22 -2.03 13.14 -12.15
N LEU A 23 -0.86 13.45 -11.59
CA LEU A 23 -0.31 12.81 -10.41
C LEU A 23 -0.03 13.86 -9.33
N THR A 24 -0.60 13.69 -8.14
CA THR A 24 -0.29 14.49 -6.95
C THR A 24 0.30 13.59 -5.87
N LEU A 25 1.22 14.16 -5.07
CA LEU A 25 1.82 13.45 -3.94
C LEU A 25 1.35 14.05 -2.63
N HIS A 26 0.68 13.24 -1.81
CA HIS A 26 0.27 13.60 -0.46
C HIS A 26 1.21 12.92 0.53
N PHE A 27 1.99 13.70 1.27
CA PHE A 27 2.94 13.18 2.26
C PHE A 27 2.29 13.06 3.63
N LEU A 28 2.49 11.92 4.26
CA LEU A 28 2.03 11.67 5.62
C LEU A 28 3.00 12.31 6.64
N PRO A 29 2.51 12.66 7.84
CA PRO A 29 3.37 12.95 8.98
C PRO A 29 4.40 11.83 9.21
N GLY A 30 5.57 12.19 9.72
CA GLY A 30 6.61 11.20 10.05
C GLY A 30 6.10 10.21 11.10
N TYR A 31 6.50 8.94 10.96
CA TYR A 31 6.15 7.87 11.90
C TYR A 31 4.64 7.62 12.09
N ALA A 32 3.82 7.90 11.08
CA ALA A 32 2.36 7.68 11.11
C ALA A 32 1.91 6.52 10.18
N PRO A 33 2.35 5.26 10.41
CA PRO A 33 1.97 4.13 9.57
C PRO A 33 0.46 3.85 9.57
N GLU A 34 -0.25 4.18 10.64
CA GLU A 34 -1.71 4.03 10.78
C GLU A 34 -2.52 4.87 9.79
N LEU A 35 -1.89 5.93 9.24
CA LEU A 35 -2.47 6.78 8.22
C LEU A 35 -2.23 6.24 6.80
N ASN A 36 -1.44 5.18 6.63
CA ASN A 36 -1.16 4.61 5.31
C ASN A 36 -2.13 3.45 5.00
N PRO A 37 -3.00 3.55 3.98
CA PRO A 37 -3.91 2.45 3.62
C PRO A 37 -3.18 1.17 3.19
N ASP A 38 -1.94 1.26 2.70
CA ASP A 38 -1.14 0.08 2.35
C ASP A 38 -0.84 -0.79 3.59
N GLU A 39 -0.71 -0.20 4.78
CA GLU A 39 -0.54 -0.96 6.02
C GLU A 39 -1.77 -1.82 6.33
N LEU A 40 -2.96 -1.39 5.90
CA LEU A 40 -4.19 -2.18 6.04
C LEU A 40 -4.16 -3.40 5.10
N VAL A 41 -3.63 -3.24 3.89
CA VAL A 41 -3.38 -4.36 2.96
C VAL A 41 -2.40 -5.36 3.56
N TRP A 42 -1.26 -4.88 4.09
CA TRP A 42 -0.26 -5.73 4.72
C TRP A 42 -0.78 -6.44 5.97
N SER A 43 -1.54 -5.73 6.81
CA SER A 43 -2.21 -6.27 7.99
C SER A 43 -3.21 -7.37 7.61
N HIS A 44 -4.01 -7.14 6.55
CA HIS A 44 -4.91 -8.15 6.01
C HIS A 44 -4.14 -9.37 5.49
N LEU A 45 -3.14 -9.18 4.62
CA LEU A 45 -2.32 -10.24 4.03
C LEU A 45 -1.67 -11.13 5.10
N LYS A 46 -1.12 -10.55 6.16
CA LYS A 46 -0.49 -11.28 7.28
C LYS A 46 -1.52 -12.07 8.10
N ARG A 47 -2.76 -11.59 8.21
CA ARG A 47 -3.83 -12.23 9.00
C ARG A 47 -4.55 -13.34 8.23
N THR A 48 -4.81 -13.14 6.94
CA THR A 48 -5.60 -14.06 6.10
C THR A 48 -4.75 -15.00 5.25
N GLY A 49 -3.43 -14.80 5.26
CA GLY A 49 -2.50 -15.48 4.37
C GLY A 49 -1.82 -16.75 4.85
N PRO A 50 -1.22 -17.51 3.92
CA PRO A 50 -0.17 -18.48 4.21
C PRO A 50 1.10 -17.85 4.80
N ALA A 51 1.14 -16.55 5.11
CA ALA A 51 2.19 -15.96 5.96
C ALA A 51 2.33 -16.69 7.31
N ARG A 52 1.28 -17.40 7.76
CA ARG A 52 1.30 -18.29 8.93
C ARG A 52 1.70 -19.74 8.59
N THR A 53 1.84 -20.08 7.32
CA THR A 53 2.22 -21.42 6.85
C THR A 53 3.69 -21.41 6.44
N PRO A 54 4.54 -22.23 7.07
CA PRO A 54 5.94 -22.35 6.68
C PRO A 54 6.08 -22.64 5.18
N LEU A 55 7.13 -22.08 4.57
CA LEU A 55 7.49 -22.44 3.21
C LEU A 55 7.88 -23.91 3.16
N ARG A 56 7.32 -24.64 2.20
CA ARG A 56 7.76 -25.99 1.89
C ARG A 56 9.05 -25.92 1.08
N LYS A 57 9.84 -27.00 1.08
CA LYS A 57 11.06 -27.11 0.28
C LYS A 57 10.73 -26.84 -1.20
N GLY A 58 11.42 -25.87 -1.80
CA GLY A 58 11.23 -25.48 -3.20
C GLY A 58 10.19 -24.38 -3.44
N GLU A 59 9.40 -23.99 -2.43
CA GLU A 59 8.49 -22.83 -2.54
C GLU A 59 9.25 -21.51 -2.32
N LYS A 60 8.85 -20.48 -3.06
CA LYS A 60 9.37 -19.11 -2.87
C LYS A 60 8.34 -18.26 -2.13
N LEU A 61 8.83 -17.45 -1.19
CA LEU A 61 8.01 -16.49 -0.45
C LEU A 61 7.30 -15.50 -1.39
N ARG A 62 8.04 -15.03 -2.39
CA ARG A 62 7.55 -14.06 -3.38
C ARG A 62 6.30 -14.57 -4.08
N ASP A 63 6.33 -15.78 -4.62
CA ASP A 63 5.21 -16.36 -5.38
C ASP A 63 3.94 -16.47 -4.51
N LYS A 64 4.10 -16.81 -3.22
CA LYS A 64 2.99 -16.81 -2.25
C LYS A 64 2.44 -15.41 -2.02
N ILE A 65 3.31 -14.43 -1.76
CA ILE A 65 2.88 -13.03 -1.53
C ILE A 65 2.16 -12.49 -2.77
N GLU A 66 2.69 -12.73 -3.97
CA GLU A 66 2.06 -12.28 -5.23
C GLU A 66 0.69 -12.93 -5.43
N ALA A 67 0.55 -14.25 -5.20
CA ALA A 67 -0.73 -14.94 -5.28
C ALA A 67 -1.77 -14.38 -4.30
N GLN A 68 -1.34 -13.99 -3.09
CA GLN A 68 -2.21 -13.38 -2.10
C GLN A 68 -2.63 -11.95 -2.47
N LEU A 69 -1.69 -11.12 -2.91
CA LEU A 69 -2.00 -9.77 -3.36
C LEU A 69 -2.98 -9.81 -4.54
N ALA A 70 -2.80 -10.77 -5.46
CA ALA A 70 -3.74 -11.03 -6.54
C ALA A 70 -5.12 -11.50 -6.04
N ALA A 71 -5.19 -12.25 -4.95
CA ALA A 71 -6.47 -12.63 -4.35
C ALA A 71 -7.16 -11.43 -3.66
N ILE A 72 -6.40 -10.55 -3.01
CA ILE A 72 -6.90 -9.33 -2.36
C ILE A 72 -7.41 -8.32 -3.40
N SER A 73 -6.75 -8.19 -4.54
CA SER A 73 -7.13 -7.23 -5.59
C SER A 73 -8.38 -7.61 -6.37
N ARG A 74 -8.80 -8.89 -6.36
CA ARG A 74 -9.98 -9.40 -7.08
C ARG A 74 -11.30 -8.82 -6.58
N PRO A 75 -11.64 -8.86 -5.27
CA PRO A 75 -12.88 -8.28 -4.76
C PRO A 75 -12.76 -6.76 -4.56
N PRO A 76 -13.41 -5.92 -5.39
CA PRO A 76 -13.26 -4.46 -5.28
C PRO A 76 -13.80 -3.92 -3.97
N ALA A 77 -14.79 -4.59 -3.37
CA ALA A 77 -15.34 -4.23 -2.07
C ALA A 77 -14.28 -4.33 -0.95
N LEU A 78 -13.41 -5.35 -0.99
CA LEU A 78 -12.32 -5.49 -0.02
C LEU A 78 -11.29 -4.38 -0.22
N VAL A 79 -10.87 -4.12 -1.45
CA VAL A 79 -9.92 -3.05 -1.76
C VAL A 79 -10.45 -1.70 -1.27
N ARG A 80 -11.72 -1.39 -1.56
CA ARG A 80 -12.38 -0.16 -1.10
C ARG A 80 -12.47 -0.08 0.42
N SER A 81 -12.68 -1.20 1.12
CA SER A 81 -12.78 -1.20 2.59
C SER A 81 -11.50 -0.71 3.27
N PHE A 82 -10.32 -0.88 2.65
CA PHE A 82 -9.08 -0.33 3.19
C PHE A 82 -9.06 1.20 3.21
N PHE A 83 -9.79 1.87 2.30
CA PHE A 83 -9.91 3.32 2.27
C PHE A 83 -11.05 3.86 3.15
N GLN A 84 -11.86 2.98 3.74
CA GLN A 84 -12.99 3.35 4.59
C GLN A 84 -12.67 3.28 6.09
N ALA A 85 -11.43 2.91 6.45
CA ALA A 85 -11.02 2.88 7.84
C ALA A 85 -10.92 4.31 8.42
N PRO A 86 -11.35 4.56 9.67
CA PRO A 86 -11.33 5.90 10.27
C PRO A 86 -9.94 6.56 10.26
N SER A 87 -8.87 5.77 10.40
CA SER A 87 -7.49 6.28 10.41
C SER A 87 -7.02 6.82 9.05
N VAL A 88 -7.71 6.49 7.96
CA VAL A 88 -7.35 6.95 6.60
C VAL A 88 -8.44 7.81 5.96
N ALA A 89 -9.39 8.30 6.75
CA ALA A 89 -10.53 9.10 6.27
C ALA A 89 -10.10 10.35 5.48
N TYR A 90 -8.93 10.92 5.79
CA TYR A 90 -8.35 12.09 5.11
C TYR A 90 -8.18 11.91 3.58
N ILE A 91 -8.18 10.68 3.08
CA ILE A 91 -8.07 10.39 1.65
C ILE A 91 -9.31 10.89 0.89
N GLY A 92 -10.48 10.95 1.56
CA GLY A 92 -11.73 11.43 0.97
C GLY A 92 -11.94 12.94 1.05
N ASP A 93 -11.04 13.69 1.70
CA ASP A 93 -11.21 15.13 1.97
C ASP A 93 -10.73 16.04 0.80
N TRP A 94 -10.38 15.46 -0.36
CA TRP A 94 -9.78 16.14 -1.52
C TRP A 94 -10.74 16.28 -2.70
#